data_AF-B5L6D5-F1
#
_entry.id   AF-B5L6D5-F1
#
_cell.length_a   1.000
_cell.length_b   1.000
_cell.length_c   1.000
_cell.angle_alpha   90.00
_cell.angle_beta   90.00
_cell.angle_gamma   90.00
#
_symmetry.space_group_name_H-M   'P 1'
#
loop_
_entity.id
_entity.type
_entity.pdbx_description
1 polymer ?
#
loop_
_entity_poly.entity_id
_entity_poly.type
_entity_poly.pdbx_seq_one_letter_code
_entity_poly.pdbx_strand_id
1 'polypeptide(L)'
;LLLRDVIDLETTYGGGPDAEIGAPEGEDEDVDAEADVESFDSANDDEDEDAETETPDAIGGEEAEEEEDDESEDSEGEEGGEGDDEDEDENEQVNVSLSKMEEELTEQVLEKFELIAKTYEKLHKAQEQRLVALNKGETVPAATEKRYTKLKNEMVELMEDVHLNNFRIEELLDHLTGLNNRLLGLEGKLLRFADRCKIKRPDFVKQYQGNELDPNWMERVAGLPGKGWKTFIERYPEEIAKLREDIGGVSAE
;
A
#
# COMPACT_ATOMS: atom_id res chain seq x y z
N LEU A 1 14.79 -1.59 -19.26
CA LEU A 1 14.95 -1.60 -17.80
C LEU A 1 16.26 -2.31 -17.54
N LEU A 2 17.23 -1.62 -16.97
CA LEU A 2 18.48 -2.24 -16.52
C LEU A 2 18.26 -2.77 -15.10
N LEU A 3 19.00 -3.81 -14.72
CA LEU A 3 18.86 -4.43 -13.40
C LEU A 3 19.20 -3.42 -12.28
N ARG A 4 20.19 -2.57 -12.55
CA ARG A 4 20.62 -1.45 -11.69
C ARG A 4 19.53 -0.41 -11.41
N ASP A 5 18.51 -0.31 -12.28
CA ASP A 5 17.41 0.64 -12.10
C ASP A 5 16.36 0.11 -11.11
N VAL A 6 16.39 -1.21 -10.85
CA VAL A 6 15.39 -1.91 -10.03
C VAL A 6 15.97 -2.37 -8.70
N ILE A 7 17.18 -2.92 -8.72
CA ILE A 7 17.86 -3.46 -7.54
C ILE A 7 19.18 -2.76 -7.26
N ASP A 8 19.58 -2.77 -6.00
CA ASP A 8 20.91 -2.37 -5.54
C ASP A 8 21.91 -3.50 -5.84
N LEU A 9 22.72 -3.29 -6.89
CA LEU A 9 23.73 -4.26 -7.32
C LEU A 9 24.86 -4.43 -6.30
N GLU A 10 25.25 -3.39 -5.56
CA GLU A 10 26.36 -3.48 -4.61
C GLU A 10 25.95 -4.30 -3.38
N THR A 11 24.76 -4.03 -2.85
CA THR A 11 24.20 -4.80 -1.72
C THR A 11 23.91 -6.24 -2.13
N THR A 12 23.35 -6.46 -3.32
CA THR A 12 23.05 -7.81 -3.82
C THR A 12 24.32 -8.61 -4.14
N TYR A 13 25.37 -7.97 -4.65
CA TYR A 13 26.66 -8.62 -4.94
C TYR A 13 27.48 -8.89 -3.67
N GLY A 14 27.50 -7.92 -2.74
CA GLY A 14 28.25 -7.96 -1.49
C GLY A 14 27.68 -8.91 -0.43
N GLY A 15 26.41 -9.29 -0.53
CA GLY A 15 25.80 -10.36 0.28
C GLY A 15 26.40 -11.74 0.04
N GLY A 16 27.15 -11.91 -1.06
CA GLY A 16 27.74 -13.19 -1.47
C GLY A 16 26.68 -14.18 -1.98
N PRO A 17 27.10 -15.24 -2.70
CA PRO A 17 26.20 -16.28 -3.23
C PRO A 17 25.56 -17.16 -2.14
N ASP A 18 25.65 -16.77 -0.87
CA ASP A 18 25.25 -17.51 0.33
C ASP A 18 24.49 -16.63 1.34
N ALA A 19 24.03 -15.43 0.93
CA ALA A 19 22.97 -14.71 1.64
C ALA A 19 21.66 -15.49 1.47
N GLU A 20 21.56 -16.56 2.26
CA GLU A 20 20.43 -17.44 2.50
C GLU A 20 19.50 -17.61 1.28
N ILE A 21 19.88 -18.54 0.41
CA ILE A 21 18.96 -19.10 -0.60
C ILE A 21 17.94 -19.96 0.15
N GLY A 22 17.04 -19.29 0.86
CA GLY A 22 15.79 -19.84 1.33
C GLY A 22 14.86 -19.94 0.13
N ALA A 23 15.05 -20.95 -0.72
CA ALA A 23 13.93 -21.39 -1.54
C ALA A 23 12.89 -21.94 -0.55
N PRO A 24 11.72 -21.31 -0.35
CA PRO A 24 10.63 -22.08 0.20
C PRO A 24 10.39 -23.20 -0.81
N GLU A 25 10.66 -24.45 -0.42
CA GLU A 25 10.06 -25.62 -1.05
C GLU A 25 8.54 -25.47 -0.84
N GLY A 26 7.92 -24.66 -1.69
CA GLY A 26 6.49 -24.58 -1.82
C GLY A 26 6.06 -25.93 -2.38
N GLU A 27 5.60 -26.81 -1.50
CA GLU A 27 4.79 -27.95 -1.88
C GLU A 27 3.69 -27.40 -2.82
N ASP A 28 3.78 -27.80 -4.10
CA ASP A 28 2.72 -27.65 -5.09
C ASP A 28 1.52 -28.50 -4.62
N GLU A 29 0.79 -28.01 -3.62
CA GLU A 29 -0.59 -28.44 -3.41
C GLU A 29 -1.44 -27.68 -4.43
N ASP A 30 -1.59 -28.31 -5.60
CA ASP A 30 -2.73 -28.14 -6.49
C ASP A 30 -4.02 -28.32 -5.67
N VAL A 31 -4.51 -27.24 -5.06
CA VAL A 31 -5.88 -27.19 -4.54
C VAL A 31 -6.84 -26.92 -5.69
N ASP A 32 -6.94 -27.90 -6.58
CA ASP A 32 -8.09 -28.09 -7.44
C ASP A 32 -9.08 -28.97 -6.66
N ALA A 33 -10.08 -28.34 -6.06
CA ALA A 33 -11.22 -29.04 -5.46
C ALA A 33 -12.45 -28.12 -5.47
N GLU A 34 -13.16 -28.17 -6.59
CA GLU A 34 -14.63 -28.14 -6.60
C GLU A 34 -15.16 -28.99 -5.43
N ALA A 35 -15.69 -28.33 -4.40
CA ALA A 35 -16.41 -28.98 -3.30
C ALA A 35 -17.64 -28.15 -2.92
N ASP A 36 -18.68 -28.38 -3.70
CA ASP A 36 -20.08 -28.37 -3.26
C ASP A 36 -20.21 -29.32 -2.04
N VAL A 37 -20.53 -28.82 -0.84
CA VAL A 37 -21.44 -29.45 0.15
C VAL A 37 -21.88 -28.43 1.21
N GLU A 38 -23.20 -28.21 1.18
CA GLU A 38 -24.17 -27.99 2.25
C GLU A 38 -23.75 -27.80 3.73
N SER A 39 -24.45 -26.83 4.34
CA SER A 39 -25.09 -26.88 5.66
C SER A 39 -24.23 -27.30 6.86
N PHE A 40 -23.80 -26.32 7.65
CA PHE A 40 -23.82 -26.47 9.10
C PHE A 40 -24.33 -25.21 9.79
N ASP A 41 -25.48 -25.41 10.43
CA ASP A 41 -26.20 -24.52 11.33
C ASP A 41 -25.49 -24.52 12.70
N SER A 42 -25.17 -23.33 13.22
CA SER A 42 -25.08 -23.14 14.67
C SER A 42 -25.29 -21.68 15.03
N ALA A 43 -26.42 -21.49 15.71
CA ALA A 43 -26.90 -20.29 16.35
C ALA A 43 -26.20 -19.98 17.69
N ASN A 44 -26.36 -18.71 18.09
CA ASN A 44 -26.21 -18.09 19.42
C ASN A 44 -24.76 -17.90 19.93
N ASP A 45 -24.42 -16.83 20.65
CA ASP A 45 -25.22 -15.90 21.46
C ASP A 45 -24.50 -14.55 21.61
N ASP A 46 -25.28 -13.50 21.82
CA ASP A 46 -24.88 -12.15 22.23
C ASP A 46 -24.22 -12.14 23.62
N GLU A 47 -23.34 -11.16 23.89
CA GLU A 47 -23.43 -10.29 25.08
C GLU A 47 -22.41 -9.13 25.01
N ASP A 48 -22.97 -7.92 25.09
CA ASP A 48 -22.31 -6.61 25.28
C ASP A 48 -21.61 -6.51 26.67
N GLU A 49 -20.50 -5.78 26.77
CA GLU A 49 -20.34 -4.78 27.84
C GLU A 49 -19.22 -3.75 27.57
N ASP A 50 -19.42 -2.59 28.20
CA ASP A 50 -19.01 -1.22 27.87
C ASP A 50 -17.66 -0.74 28.49
N ALA A 51 -17.26 0.47 28.08
CA ALA A 51 -16.40 1.45 28.78
C ALA A 51 -14.87 1.18 28.88
N GLU A 52 -13.95 2.14 28.82
CA GLU A 52 -14.02 3.60 28.82
C GLU A 52 -12.73 4.21 28.24
N THR A 53 -12.85 5.43 27.73
CA THR A 53 -11.81 6.30 27.15
C THR A 53 -11.03 7.07 28.23
N GLU A 54 -9.72 7.26 28.03
CA GLU A 54 -9.00 8.42 28.60
C GLU A 54 -8.13 9.11 27.53
N THR A 55 -8.37 10.40 27.34
CA THR A 55 -7.57 11.38 26.59
C THR A 55 -6.54 12.05 27.50
N PRO A 56 -5.54 12.75 26.93
CA PRO A 56 -5.60 14.21 27.11
C PRO A 56 -5.21 15.06 25.87
N ASP A 57 -5.92 16.20 25.76
CA ASP A 57 -5.54 17.55 25.30
C ASP A 57 -4.03 17.86 25.15
N ALA A 58 -3.54 18.91 24.46
CA ALA A 58 -3.97 19.96 23.52
C ALA A 58 -2.73 20.87 23.35
N ILE A 59 -2.62 21.64 22.25
CA ILE A 59 -1.82 22.89 22.01
C ILE A 59 -1.89 23.06 20.47
N GLY A 60 -2.49 24.07 19.82
CA GLY A 60 -2.60 25.51 20.12
C GLY A 60 -1.30 26.19 19.69
N GLY A 61 -0.99 26.36 18.40
CA GLY A 61 -1.48 27.44 17.54
C GLY A 61 -0.53 28.66 17.61
N GLU A 62 0.10 29.03 16.49
CA GLU A 62 0.37 30.43 16.06
C GLU A 62 1.06 30.48 14.68
N GLU A 63 0.52 31.36 13.83
CA GLU A 63 1.00 31.77 12.51
C GLU A 63 1.93 33.00 12.61
N ALA A 64 2.64 33.28 11.51
CA ALA A 64 2.96 34.61 10.92
C ALA A 64 4.43 34.66 10.42
N GLU A 65 4.65 34.75 9.09
CA GLU A 65 5.00 35.97 8.29
C GLU A 65 6.50 36.32 8.43
N GLU A 66 7.30 36.76 7.45
CA GLU A 66 7.17 37.18 6.04
C GLU A 66 8.62 37.47 5.50
N GLU A 67 8.80 37.39 4.16
CA GLU A 67 9.56 38.30 3.25
C GLU A 67 11.10 38.49 3.44
N GLU A 68 11.91 38.10 2.44
CA GLU A 68 12.50 38.89 1.32
C GLU A 68 13.81 39.64 1.65
N ASP A 69 14.89 39.31 0.91
CA ASP A 69 16.03 40.12 0.42
C ASP A 69 17.15 39.12 -0.01
N ASP A 70 18.05 39.30 -0.97
CA ASP A 70 18.42 40.38 -1.88
C ASP A 70 19.34 39.75 -2.96
N GLU A 71 19.50 40.48 -4.05
CA GLU A 71 20.34 40.38 -5.25
C GLU A 71 21.73 39.74 -5.14
N SER A 72 22.19 39.09 -6.23
CA SER A 72 23.20 39.65 -7.17
C SER A 72 23.88 38.59 -8.04
N GLU A 73 23.87 38.84 -9.35
CA GLU A 73 24.83 38.33 -10.33
C GLU A 73 26.23 38.93 -10.07
N ASP A 74 27.31 38.19 -10.35
CA ASP A 74 28.31 38.57 -11.38
C ASP A 74 29.62 37.74 -11.33
N SER A 75 30.06 37.39 -12.54
CA SER A 75 31.43 37.28 -13.09
C SER A 75 32.52 36.37 -12.47
N GLU A 76 32.85 35.37 -13.29
CA GLU A 76 34.17 34.97 -13.85
C GLU A 76 35.51 35.35 -13.21
N GLY A 77 36.43 34.38 -13.30
CA GLY A 77 37.89 34.53 -13.38
C GLY A 77 38.64 33.88 -12.21
N GLU A 78 39.79 33.22 -12.33
CA GLU A 78 40.67 32.82 -13.42
C GLU A 78 41.78 31.96 -12.75
N GLU A 79 42.25 30.93 -13.46
CA GLU A 79 43.55 30.24 -13.38
C GLU A 79 44.23 29.79 -12.06
N GLY A 80 44.74 28.54 -12.13
CA GLY A 80 46.18 28.31 -11.95
C GLY A 80 46.59 27.34 -10.84
N GLY A 81 47.15 26.18 -11.22
CA GLY A 81 47.92 25.35 -10.29
C GLY A 81 48.17 23.93 -10.79
N GLU A 82 49.18 23.76 -11.64
CA GLU A 82 49.84 22.47 -11.89
C GLU A 82 50.45 21.93 -10.60
N GLY A 83 50.29 20.62 -10.37
CA GLY A 83 50.93 19.86 -9.31
C GLY A 83 50.96 18.39 -9.72
N ASP A 84 52.02 18.05 -10.45
CA ASP A 84 52.47 16.70 -10.79
C ASP A 84 52.84 15.95 -9.50
N ASP A 85 52.17 14.82 -9.25
CA ASP A 85 52.62 13.76 -8.36
C ASP A 85 52.26 12.43 -9.07
N GLU A 86 53.17 11.97 -9.92
CA GLU A 86 53.33 10.56 -10.27
C GLU A 86 53.78 9.81 -9.01
N ASP A 87 52.92 8.95 -8.45
CA ASP A 87 53.25 7.68 -7.77
C ASP A 87 52.03 7.15 -6.97
N GLU A 88 51.12 6.39 -7.62
CA GLU A 88 50.33 5.36 -6.93
C GLU A 88 49.78 4.33 -7.95
N ASP A 89 50.68 3.49 -8.48
CA ASP A 89 50.32 2.13 -8.83
C ASP A 89 49.87 1.40 -7.55
N GLU A 90 48.80 0.60 -7.64
CA GLU A 90 48.21 -0.30 -6.61
C GLU A 90 46.93 0.14 -5.86
N ASN A 91 46.06 0.95 -6.47
CA ASN A 91 44.62 0.92 -6.15
C ASN A 91 43.81 0.24 -7.27
N GLU A 92 44.30 -0.92 -7.70
CA GLU A 92 43.50 -1.95 -8.35
C GLU A 92 42.57 -2.60 -7.30
N GLN A 93 41.78 -1.78 -6.60
CA GLN A 93 40.49 -2.25 -6.12
C GLN A 93 39.80 -2.77 -7.37
N VAL A 94 39.56 -4.07 -7.37
CA VAL A 94 38.71 -4.77 -8.33
C VAL A 94 37.30 -4.20 -8.13
N ASN A 95 37.08 -2.98 -8.58
CA ASN A 95 35.77 -2.43 -8.86
C ASN A 95 35.29 -3.22 -10.07
N VAL A 96 34.76 -4.42 -9.79
CA VAL A 96 34.00 -5.20 -10.77
C VAL A 96 33.07 -4.21 -11.43
N SER A 97 33.23 -4.01 -12.75
CA SER A 97 32.45 -2.99 -13.44
C SER A 97 30.98 -3.32 -13.29
N LEU A 98 30.12 -2.32 -13.05
CA LEU A 98 28.68 -2.51 -12.83
C LEU A 98 28.01 -3.46 -13.84
N SER A 99 28.43 -3.42 -15.11
CA SER A 99 27.92 -4.33 -16.14
C SER A 99 28.27 -5.82 -15.93
N LYS A 100 29.40 -6.12 -15.27
CA LYS A 100 29.79 -7.48 -14.91
C LYS A 100 29.02 -7.98 -13.69
N MET A 101 28.84 -7.12 -12.68
CA MET A 101 27.96 -7.43 -11.54
C MET A 101 26.52 -7.69 -12.02
N GLU A 102 26.04 -6.87 -12.97
CA GLU A 102 24.73 -7.06 -13.60
C GLU A 102 24.63 -8.40 -14.32
N GLU A 103 25.60 -8.78 -15.16
CA GLU A 103 25.58 -10.05 -15.89
C GLU A 103 25.59 -11.27 -14.94
N GLU A 104 26.35 -11.23 -13.86
CA GLU A 104 26.44 -12.31 -12.86
C GLU A 104 25.17 -12.46 -12.01
N LEU A 105 24.50 -11.36 -11.67
CA LEU A 105 23.30 -11.36 -10.83
C LEU A 105 22.00 -11.50 -11.63
N THR A 106 22.01 -11.24 -12.94
CA THR A 106 20.80 -11.20 -13.77
C THR A 106 20.00 -12.50 -13.70
N GLU A 107 20.64 -13.66 -13.85
CA GLU A 107 19.93 -14.95 -13.86
C GLU A 107 19.25 -15.23 -12.52
N GLN A 108 19.99 -15.08 -11.42
CA GLN A 108 19.48 -15.33 -10.05
C GLN A 108 18.34 -14.37 -9.69
N VAL A 109 18.47 -13.09 -10.04
CA VAL A 109 17.45 -12.08 -9.72
C VAL A 109 16.20 -12.28 -10.58
N LEU A 110 16.35 -12.69 -11.85
CA LEU A 110 15.21 -13.03 -12.71
C LEU A 110 14.44 -14.24 -12.18
N GLU A 111 15.11 -15.28 -11.68
CA GLU A 111 14.46 -16.42 -11.05
C GLU A 111 13.62 -16.00 -9.83
N LYS A 112 14.17 -15.13 -8.97
CA LYS A 112 13.42 -14.54 -7.84
C LYS A 112 12.20 -13.75 -8.32
N PHE A 113 12.35 -12.90 -9.34
CA PHE A 113 11.23 -12.16 -9.91
C PHE A 113 10.17 -13.06 -10.55
N GLU A 114 10.55 -14.19 -11.14
CA GLU A 114 9.59 -15.15 -11.67
C GLU A 114 8.77 -15.81 -10.55
N LEU A 115 9.42 -16.14 -9.42
CA LEU A 115 8.72 -16.65 -8.24
C LEU A 115 7.76 -15.61 -7.66
N ILE A 116 8.22 -14.36 -7.49
CA ILE A 116 7.38 -13.23 -7.07
C ILE A 116 6.20 -13.06 -8.01
N ALA A 117 6.40 -13.11 -9.33
CA ALA A 117 5.32 -12.97 -10.31
C ALA A 117 4.27 -14.08 -10.17
N LYS A 118 4.70 -15.34 -9.99
CA LYS A 118 3.79 -16.48 -9.78
C LYS A 118 2.99 -16.34 -8.48
N THR A 119 3.63 -15.96 -7.38
CA THR A 119 2.94 -15.74 -6.10
C THR A 119 1.99 -14.55 -6.17
N TYR A 120 2.36 -13.49 -6.91
CA TYR A 120 1.50 -12.34 -7.17
C TYR A 120 0.23 -12.73 -7.93
N GLU A 121 0.32 -13.54 -8.98
CA GLU A 121 -0.86 -14.01 -9.70
C GLU A 121 -1.83 -14.78 -8.80
N LYS A 122 -1.30 -15.63 -7.90
CA LYS A 122 -2.11 -16.35 -6.91
C LYS A 122 -2.77 -15.39 -5.93
N LEU A 123 -2.01 -14.41 -5.42
CA LEU A 123 -2.50 -13.39 -4.49
C LEU A 123 -3.58 -12.52 -5.11
N HIS A 124 -3.35 -12.03 -6.33
CA HIS A 124 -4.29 -11.21 -7.09
C HIS A 124 -5.62 -11.94 -7.32
N LYS A 125 -5.59 -13.23 -7.69
CA LYS A 125 -6.81 -14.05 -7.82
C LYS A 125 -7.60 -14.15 -6.51
N ALA A 126 -6.91 -14.34 -5.39
CA ALA A 126 -7.55 -14.38 -4.07
C ALA A 126 -8.15 -13.00 -3.69
N GLN A 127 -7.46 -11.90 -4.01
CA GLN A 127 -7.95 -10.54 -3.80
C GLN A 127 -9.17 -10.24 -4.67
N GLU A 128 -9.20 -10.66 -5.93
CA GLU A 128 -10.35 -10.50 -6.82
C GLU A 128 -11.58 -11.25 -6.28
N GLN A 129 -11.41 -12.51 -5.86
CA GLN A 129 -12.49 -13.28 -5.22
C GLN A 129 -13.05 -12.58 -3.98
N ARG A 130 -12.16 -11.99 -3.17
CA ARG A 130 -12.51 -11.21 -1.98
C ARG A 130 -13.31 -9.95 -2.35
N LEU A 131 -12.84 -9.18 -3.33
CA LEU A 131 -13.54 -7.98 -3.80
C LEU A 131 -14.91 -8.31 -4.40
N VAL A 132 -15.03 -9.42 -5.14
CA VAL A 132 -16.31 -9.87 -5.69
C VAL A 132 -17.33 -10.19 -4.59
N ALA A 133 -16.91 -10.87 -3.51
CA ALA A 133 -17.79 -11.15 -2.37
C ALA A 133 -18.24 -9.85 -1.69
N LEU A 134 -17.30 -8.93 -1.42
CA LEU A 134 -17.60 -7.64 -0.79
C LEU A 134 -18.53 -6.77 -1.65
N ASN A 135 -18.31 -6.71 -2.97
CA ASN A 135 -19.17 -5.98 -3.90
C ASN A 135 -20.57 -6.58 -4.02
N LYS A 136 -20.76 -7.86 -3.70
CA LYS A 136 -22.08 -8.50 -3.59
C LYS A 136 -22.75 -8.28 -2.23
N GLY A 137 -22.05 -7.70 -1.26
CA GLY A 137 -22.49 -7.60 0.12
C GLY A 137 -22.44 -8.94 0.87
N GLU A 138 -21.68 -9.91 0.36
CA GLU A 138 -21.48 -11.21 0.99
C GLU A 138 -20.25 -11.16 1.91
N THR A 139 -20.29 -11.92 3.01
CA THR A 139 -19.11 -12.12 3.84
C THR A 139 -18.08 -12.95 3.09
N VAL A 140 -16.81 -12.50 3.08
CA VAL A 140 -15.73 -13.24 2.42
C VAL A 140 -15.57 -14.60 3.09
N PRO A 141 -15.52 -15.72 2.33
CA PRO A 141 -15.31 -17.04 2.90
C PRO A 141 -14.02 -17.11 3.71
N ALA A 142 -14.09 -17.71 4.91
CA ALA A 142 -12.94 -17.83 5.81
C ALA A 142 -11.75 -18.56 5.16
N ALA A 143 -12.00 -19.49 4.24
CA ALA A 143 -10.96 -20.15 3.45
C ALA A 143 -10.23 -19.18 2.51
N THR A 144 -10.96 -18.28 1.84
CA THR A 144 -10.40 -17.26 0.95
C THR A 144 -9.58 -16.23 1.75
N GLU A 145 -10.06 -15.77 2.90
CA GLU A 145 -9.31 -14.86 3.78
C GLU A 145 -8.01 -15.49 4.29
N LYS A 146 -8.05 -16.76 4.72
CA LYS A 146 -6.85 -17.49 5.14
C LYS A 146 -5.86 -17.65 4.00
N ARG A 147 -6.33 -18.01 2.80
CA ARG A 147 -5.49 -18.14 1.61
C ARG A 147 -4.85 -16.80 1.21
N TYR A 148 -5.63 -15.72 1.20
CA TYR A 148 -5.15 -14.37 0.94
C TYR A 148 -4.06 -13.96 1.93
N THR A 149 -4.30 -14.18 3.23
CA THR A 149 -3.32 -13.86 4.29
C THR A 149 -2.03 -14.66 4.14
N LYS A 150 -2.12 -15.96 3.83
CA LYS A 150 -0.95 -16.82 3.59
C LYS A 150 -0.12 -16.30 2.40
N LEU A 151 -0.77 -16.08 1.26
CA LEU A 151 -0.11 -15.58 0.04
C LEU A 151 0.47 -14.18 0.22
N LYS A 152 -0.18 -13.33 1.03
CA LYS A 152 0.34 -12.00 1.37
C LYS A 152 1.63 -12.12 2.18
N ASN A 153 1.68 -12.98 3.18
CA ASN A 153 2.89 -13.18 3.98
C ASN A 153 4.03 -13.75 3.13
N GLU A 154 3.73 -14.75 2.30
CA GLU A 154 4.70 -15.32 1.35
C GLU A 154 5.24 -14.25 0.37
N MET A 155 4.38 -13.35 -0.12
CA MET A 155 4.80 -12.22 -0.95
C MET A 155 5.73 -11.25 -0.20
N VAL A 156 5.45 -10.97 1.07
CA VAL A 156 6.31 -10.10 1.90
C VAL A 156 7.68 -10.73 2.08
N GLU A 157 7.74 -12.02 2.44
CA GLU A 157 9.00 -12.77 2.58
C GLU A 157 9.83 -12.73 1.28
N LEU A 158 9.20 -13.00 0.13
CA LEU A 158 9.90 -12.95 -1.17
C LEU A 158 10.40 -11.53 -1.53
N MET A 159 9.67 -10.48 -1.14
CA MET A 159 10.04 -9.09 -1.41
C MET A 159 11.12 -8.58 -0.45
N GLU A 160 11.20 -9.10 0.78
CA GLU A 160 12.28 -8.80 1.73
C GLU A 160 13.65 -9.28 1.21
N ASP A 161 13.67 -10.37 0.44
CA ASP A 161 14.87 -10.93 -0.20
C ASP A 161 15.36 -10.16 -1.44
N VAL A 162 14.65 -9.10 -1.84
CA VAL A 162 14.99 -8.24 -2.98
C VAL A 162 15.46 -6.88 -2.48
N HIS A 163 16.77 -6.62 -2.62
CA HIS A 163 17.36 -5.32 -2.33
C HIS A 163 17.00 -4.33 -3.45
N LEU A 164 15.84 -3.68 -3.34
CA LEU A 164 15.43 -2.64 -4.28
C LEU A 164 16.38 -1.44 -4.24
N ASN A 165 16.60 -0.83 -5.40
CA ASN A 165 17.32 0.44 -5.47
C ASN A 165 16.51 1.52 -4.72
N ASN A 166 17.18 2.38 -3.93
CA ASN A 166 16.55 3.47 -3.20
C ASN A 166 15.64 4.35 -4.07
N PHE A 167 16.05 4.67 -5.30
CA PHE A 167 15.20 5.44 -6.21
C PHE A 167 13.87 4.73 -6.48
N ARG A 168 13.90 3.41 -6.62
CA ARG A 168 12.70 2.60 -6.84
C ARG A 168 11.84 2.54 -5.57
N ILE A 169 12.46 2.49 -4.39
CA ILE A 169 11.75 2.55 -3.10
C ILE A 169 11.01 3.89 -2.97
N GLU A 170 11.67 5.01 -3.27
CA GLU A 170 11.07 6.35 -3.24
C GLU A 170 9.89 6.47 -4.21
N GLU A 171 10.05 5.99 -5.46
CA GLU A 171 8.96 6.00 -6.44
C GLU A 171 7.74 5.20 -5.97
N LEU A 172 7.96 4.02 -5.36
CA LEU A 172 6.88 3.21 -4.80
C LEU A 172 6.23 3.87 -3.59
N LEU A 173 7.01 4.52 -2.72
CA LEU A 173 6.51 5.26 -1.58
C LEU A 173 5.66 6.46 -2.01
N ASP A 174 6.10 7.19 -3.01
CA ASP A 174 5.38 8.32 -3.59
C ASP A 174 4.06 7.85 -4.23
N HIS A 175 4.09 6.73 -4.95
CA HIS A 175 2.86 6.15 -5.51
C HIS A 175 1.87 5.74 -4.42
N LEU A 176 2.32 5.03 -3.38
CA LEU A 176 1.49 4.62 -2.24
C LEU A 176 0.91 5.85 -1.51
N THR A 177 1.75 6.86 -1.28
CA THR A 177 1.34 8.11 -0.62
C THR A 177 0.33 8.87 -1.48
N GLY A 178 0.51 8.87 -2.80
CA GLY A 178 -0.43 9.43 -3.76
C GLY A 178 -1.81 8.77 -3.70
N LEU A 179 -1.86 7.43 -3.70
CA LEU A 179 -3.10 6.66 -3.54
C LEU A 179 -3.77 6.94 -2.20
N ASN A 180 -3.01 6.92 -1.10
CA ASN A 180 -3.53 7.22 0.23
C ASN A 180 -4.09 8.64 0.34
N ASN A 181 -3.38 9.65 -0.18
CA ASN A 181 -3.86 11.03 -0.19
C ASN A 181 -5.13 11.20 -1.04
N ARG A 182 -5.23 10.48 -2.17
CA ARG A 182 -6.44 10.46 -3.00
C ARG A 182 -7.61 9.84 -2.22
N LEU A 183 -7.41 8.70 -1.57
CA LEU A 183 -8.41 8.02 -0.75
C LEU A 183 -8.90 8.92 0.38
N LEU A 184 -8.00 9.44 1.21
CA LEU A 184 -8.30 10.37 2.31
C LEU A 184 -9.01 11.64 1.81
N GLY A 185 -8.66 12.12 0.62
CA GLY A 185 -9.32 13.24 -0.03
C GLY A 185 -10.79 12.95 -0.38
N LEU A 186 -11.10 11.74 -0.84
CA LEU A 186 -12.46 11.30 -1.15
C LEU A 186 -13.27 11.06 0.13
N GLU A 187 -12.72 10.32 1.09
CA GLU A 187 -13.34 10.06 2.39
C GLU A 187 -13.59 11.36 3.16
N GLY A 188 -12.64 12.30 3.12
CA GLY A 188 -12.78 13.62 3.71
C GLY A 188 -13.91 14.44 3.08
N LYS A 189 -14.10 14.36 1.76
CA LYS A 189 -15.26 14.98 1.08
C LYS A 189 -16.57 14.33 1.53
N LEU A 190 -16.62 13.01 1.62
CA LEU A 190 -17.79 12.26 2.09
C LEU A 190 -18.16 12.65 3.53
N LEU A 191 -17.16 12.72 4.42
CA LEU A 191 -17.32 13.15 5.81
C LEU A 191 -17.82 14.61 5.92
N ARG A 192 -17.35 15.52 5.06
CA ARG A 192 -17.85 16.91 5.03
C ARG A 192 -19.34 16.99 4.66
N PHE A 193 -19.84 16.11 3.80
CA PHE A 193 -21.28 16.03 3.53
C PHE A 193 -22.06 15.51 4.74
N ALA A 194 -21.50 14.54 5.48
CA ALA A 194 -22.10 14.02 6.69
C ALA A 194 -22.20 15.10 7.79
N ASP A 195 -21.13 15.90 7.97
CA ASP A 195 -21.10 17.01 8.93
C ASP A 195 -22.14 18.12 8.61
N ARG A 196 -22.32 18.46 7.32
CA ARG A 196 -23.40 19.37 6.88
C ARG A 196 -24.80 18.87 7.25
N CYS A 197 -24.96 17.55 7.38
CA CYS A 197 -26.20 16.90 7.79
C CYS A 197 -26.26 16.66 9.31
N LYS A 198 -25.32 17.22 10.08
CA LYS A 198 -25.23 17.11 11.54
C LYS A 198 -24.96 15.69 12.04
N ILE A 199 -24.26 14.88 11.25
CA ILE A 199 -23.74 13.58 11.67
C ILE A 199 -22.36 13.83 12.30
N LYS A 200 -22.14 13.33 13.53
CA LYS A 200 -20.85 13.48 14.20
C LYS A 200 -19.82 12.55 13.56
N ARG A 201 -18.55 12.98 13.54
CA ARG A 201 -17.46 12.18 12.97
C ARG A 201 -17.35 10.76 13.56
N PRO A 202 -17.39 10.54 14.89
CA PRO A 202 -17.30 9.19 15.44
C PRO A 202 -18.43 8.28 14.95
N ASP A 203 -19.66 8.82 14.88
CA ASP A 203 -20.83 8.08 14.40
C ASP A 203 -20.69 7.73 12.91
N PHE A 204 -20.17 8.65 12.11
CA PHE A 204 -19.90 8.41 10.70
C PHE A 204 -18.85 7.31 10.51
N VAL A 205 -17.70 7.43 11.18
CA VAL A 205 -16.59 6.46 11.07
C VAL A 205 -17.06 5.06 11.48
N LYS A 206 -17.82 4.94 12.57
CA LYS A 206 -18.38 3.65 13.03
C LYS A 206 -19.26 2.97 11.97
N GLN A 207 -20.00 3.74 11.17
CA GLN A 207 -20.90 3.19 10.15
C GLN A 207 -20.23 3.00 8.79
N TYR A 208 -19.15 3.75 8.54
CA TYR A 208 -18.42 3.74 7.28
C TYR A 208 -17.33 2.68 7.25
N GLN A 209 -16.52 2.58 8.32
CA GLN A 209 -15.37 1.69 8.38
C GLN A 209 -15.77 0.22 8.24
N GLY A 210 -15.06 -0.53 7.41
CA GLY A 210 -15.35 -1.93 7.06
C GLY A 210 -16.55 -2.11 6.13
N ASN A 211 -17.21 -1.01 5.71
CA ASN A 211 -18.36 -1.02 4.82
C ASN A 211 -18.15 -0.04 3.64
N GLU A 212 -16.90 0.24 3.29
CA GLU A 212 -16.52 1.20 2.25
C GLU A 212 -16.96 0.73 0.86
N LEU A 213 -16.94 -0.60 0.65
CA LEU A 213 -17.31 -1.28 -0.60
C LEU A 213 -18.70 -1.91 -0.57
N ASP A 214 -19.45 -1.77 0.53
CA ASP A 214 -20.81 -2.34 0.64
C ASP A 214 -21.76 -1.64 -0.36
N PRO A 215 -22.39 -2.39 -1.29
CA PRO A 215 -23.32 -1.83 -2.27
C PRO A 215 -24.61 -1.29 -1.62
N ASN A 216 -25.01 -1.85 -0.47
CA ASN A 216 -26.24 -1.52 0.23
C ASN A 216 -26.02 -0.51 1.36
N TRP A 217 -24.80 0.04 1.48
CA TRP A 217 -24.44 0.95 2.57
C TRP A 217 -25.37 2.16 2.67
N MET A 218 -25.70 2.78 1.53
CA MET A 218 -26.58 3.95 1.49
C MET A 218 -27.99 3.65 2.01
N GLU A 219 -28.54 2.47 1.67
CA GLU A 219 -29.84 2.03 2.16
C GLU A 219 -29.79 1.73 3.66
N ARG A 220 -28.74 1.04 4.11
CA ARG A 220 -28.51 0.72 5.52
C ARG A 220 -28.42 1.98 6.37
N VAL A 221 -27.60 2.96 5.96
CA VAL A 221 -27.45 4.19 6.74
C VAL A 221 -28.70 5.08 6.70
N ALA A 222 -29.50 5.05 5.63
CA ALA A 222 -30.79 5.76 5.58
C ALA A 222 -31.79 5.25 6.65
N GLY A 223 -31.68 3.97 7.04
CA GLY A 223 -32.49 3.35 8.09
C GLY A 223 -32.05 3.66 9.53
N LEU A 224 -30.87 4.25 9.72
CA LEU A 224 -30.32 4.50 11.06
C LEU A 224 -31.11 5.54 11.86
N PRO A 225 -31.09 5.44 13.20
CA PRO A 225 -31.68 6.45 14.05
C PRO A 225 -30.93 7.78 13.89
N GLY A 226 -31.70 8.86 13.72
CA GLY A 226 -31.16 10.22 13.58
C GLY A 226 -31.57 10.87 12.26
N LYS A 227 -32.13 12.08 12.35
CA LYS A 227 -32.59 12.83 11.18
C LYS A 227 -31.46 13.17 10.20
N GLY A 228 -30.23 13.27 10.70
CA GLY A 228 -29.04 13.58 9.90
C GLY A 228 -28.75 12.52 8.84
N TRP A 229 -28.88 11.24 9.16
CA TRP A 229 -28.66 10.14 8.22
C TRP A 229 -29.66 10.13 7.06
N LYS A 230 -30.93 10.36 7.35
CA LYS A 230 -31.96 10.52 6.31
C LYS A 230 -31.67 11.72 5.42
N THR A 231 -31.35 12.87 6.03
CA THR A 231 -31.01 14.09 5.29
C THR A 231 -29.75 13.91 4.43
N PHE A 232 -28.78 13.14 4.91
CA PHE A 232 -27.53 12.85 4.19
C PHE A 232 -27.80 12.13 2.87
N ILE A 233 -28.59 11.05 2.90
CA ILE A 233 -28.93 10.28 1.69
C ILE A 233 -29.96 11.01 0.81
N GLU A 234 -30.93 11.70 1.38
CA GLU A 234 -31.95 12.43 0.59
C GLU A 234 -31.38 13.68 -0.10
N ARG A 235 -30.40 14.37 0.51
CA ARG A 235 -29.88 15.64 0.02
C ARG A 235 -28.72 15.49 -0.96
N TYR A 236 -27.91 14.44 -0.79
CA TYR A 236 -26.69 14.22 -1.58
C TYR A 236 -26.58 12.80 -2.18
N PRO A 237 -27.65 12.21 -2.75
CA PRO A 237 -27.62 10.82 -3.20
C PRO A 237 -26.59 10.57 -4.30
N GLU A 238 -26.53 11.47 -5.30
CA GLU A 238 -25.64 11.33 -6.45
C GLU A 238 -24.18 11.57 -6.06
N GLU A 239 -23.91 12.57 -5.24
CA GLU A 239 -22.55 12.88 -4.79
C GLU A 239 -21.99 11.78 -3.89
N ILE A 240 -22.81 11.21 -3.01
CA ILE A 240 -22.40 10.08 -2.15
C ILE A 240 -22.13 8.85 -3.00
N ALA A 241 -23.03 8.51 -3.93
CA ALA A 241 -22.84 7.36 -4.83
C ALA A 241 -21.55 7.49 -5.64
N LYS A 242 -21.32 8.67 -6.23
CA LYS A 242 -20.10 8.95 -6.99
C LYS A 242 -18.84 8.88 -6.14
N LEU A 243 -18.84 9.47 -4.94
CA LEU A 243 -17.68 9.41 -4.05
C LEU A 243 -17.36 7.98 -3.64
N ARG A 244 -18.38 7.15 -3.39
CA ARG A 244 -18.18 5.73 -3.07
C ARG A 244 -17.68 4.93 -4.26
N GLU A 245 -18.16 5.22 -5.47
CA GLU A 245 -17.61 4.65 -6.70
C GLU A 245 -16.13 5.03 -6.89
N ASP A 246 -15.79 6.31 -6.72
CA ASP A 246 -14.41 6.80 -6.80
C ASP A 246 -13.51 6.12 -5.75
N ILE A 247 -14.00 5.91 -4.52
CA ILE A 247 -13.29 5.20 -3.44
C ILE A 247 -13.11 3.72 -3.78
N GLY A 248 -14.15 3.08 -4.33
CA GLY A 248 -14.07 1.70 -4.83
C GLY A 248 -13.06 1.56 -5.96
N GLY A 249 -12.96 2.55 -6.86
CA GLY A 249 -11.94 2.61 -7.90
C GLY A 249 -10.52 2.66 -7.35
N VAL A 250 -10.26 3.53 -6.37
CA VAL A 250 -8.93 3.60 -5.71
C VAL A 250 -8.60 2.30 -4.97
N SER A 251 -9.59 1.59 -4.44
CA SER A 251 -9.38 0.31 -3.73
C SER A 251 -9.10 -0.87 -4.67
N ALA A 252 -9.36 -0.70 -5.97
CA ALA A 252 -9.13 -1.69 -7.00
C ALA A 252 -7.84 -1.44 -7.82
N GLU A 253 -7.22 -0.27 -7.65
CA GLU A 253 -5.88 0.07 -8.16
C GLU A 253 -4.78 -0.59 -7.32
#